data_AF-A0A7S3PXN7-F1
#
_entry.id   AF-A0A7S3PXN7-F1
#
_cell.length_a   1.000
_cell.length_b   1.000
_cell.length_c   1.000
_cell.angle_alpha   90.00
_cell.angle_beta   90.00
_cell.angle_gamma   90.00
#
_symmetry.space_group_name_H-M   'P 1'
#
loop_
_entity.id
_entity.type
_entity.pdbx_description
1 polymer ?
#
loop_
_entity_poly.entity_id
_entity_poly.type
_entity_poly.pdbx_seq_one_letter_code
_entity_poly.pdbx_strand_id
1 'polypeptide(L)'
;MSVTQGNKVENENHNMTTMGAASISSEISVDITDSSSGLSLETNGESVEIVPAGNILHVNEADKDLHEELYVIRLLSRKAMHLPNGNWWSDWVNFIKNNHPLFGMCFHHKLHPLKVQHRLYLLLASVSFGLTATNCVYLYNAYNNEEMSKVLIEFALKEDSPLNVENIEALEITYGTFALWTFGGLLHGAFDISIWYFSACACFVSGASCGNNARNRCQTVASYVVLAITGGKIFYCYVRLF
;
A
#
# COMPACT_ATOMS: atom_id res chain seq x y z
N MET A 1 63.82 4.54 -21.88
CA MET A 1 62.94 4.60 -23.05
C MET A 1 61.52 4.76 -22.56
N SER A 2 60.88 5.86 -22.97
CA SER A 2 59.53 6.29 -22.60
C SER A 2 58.50 5.58 -23.48
N VAL A 3 57.42 5.06 -22.91
CA VAL A 3 56.18 4.74 -23.63
C VAL A 3 55.01 5.19 -22.76
N THR A 4 54.47 6.35 -23.11
CA THR A 4 53.20 6.89 -22.63
C THR A 4 52.07 6.26 -23.45
N GLN A 5 51.12 5.59 -22.81
CA GLN A 5 49.83 5.24 -23.44
C GLN A 5 48.72 6.06 -22.78
N GLY A 6 48.04 6.85 -23.61
CA GLY A 6 46.95 7.73 -23.21
C GLY A 6 45.64 6.96 -23.02
N ASN A 7 44.95 7.24 -21.92
CA ASN A 7 43.61 6.77 -21.67
C ASN A 7 42.60 7.66 -22.41
N LYS A 8 41.83 7.03 -23.29
CA LYS A 8 40.67 7.57 -23.98
C LYS A 8 39.49 7.54 -22.99
N VAL A 9 38.98 8.72 -22.63
CA VAL A 9 37.75 8.86 -21.83
C VAL A 9 36.56 8.75 -22.80
N GLU A 10 35.89 7.60 -22.78
CA GLU A 10 34.60 7.44 -23.46
C GLU A 10 33.49 7.95 -22.54
N ASN A 11 32.81 8.97 -23.03
CA ASN A 11 31.71 9.65 -22.35
C ASN A 11 30.42 8.95 -22.79
N GLU A 12 29.96 7.95 -22.04
CA GLU A 12 28.69 7.28 -22.29
C GLU A 12 27.53 8.16 -21.81
N ASN A 13 26.84 8.76 -22.77
CA ASN A 13 25.54 9.41 -22.56
C ASN A 13 24.48 8.33 -22.27
N HIS A 14 24.17 8.13 -20.98
CA HIS A 14 22.99 7.38 -20.58
C HIS A 14 21.71 8.20 -20.85
N ASN A 15 21.07 7.91 -21.98
CA ASN A 15 19.68 8.26 -22.22
C ASN A 15 18.79 7.47 -21.25
N MET A 16 18.37 8.15 -20.18
CA MET A 16 17.38 7.68 -19.22
C MET A 16 16.04 7.51 -19.93
N THR A 17 15.72 6.27 -20.28
CA THR A 17 14.46 5.89 -20.90
C THR A 17 13.36 6.02 -19.85
N THR A 18 12.47 6.99 -20.05
CA THR A 18 11.29 7.23 -19.22
C THR A 18 10.36 6.03 -19.30
N MET A 19 10.14 5.35 -18.16
CA MET A 19 9.12 4.33 -18.04
C MET A 19 7.73 4.98 -18.17
N GLY A 20 7.03 4.65 -19.26
CA GLY A 20 5.65 5.05 -19.48
C GLY A 20 4.74 4.48 -18.41
N ALA A 21 4.13 5.35 -17.62
CA ALA A 21 3.01 4.99 -16.77
C ALA A 21 1.83 4.61 -17.67
N ALA A 22 1.43 3.34 -17.62
CA ALA A 22 0.19 2.87 -18.24
C ALA A 22 -1.00 3.50 -17.51
N SER A 23 -1.46 4.64 -18.02
CA SER A 23 -2.73 5.26 -17.68
C SER A 23 -3.85 4.38 -18.24
N ILE A 24 -4.51 3.60 -17.39
CA ILE A 24 -5.81 3.01 -17.71
C ILE A 24 -6.84 4.12 -17.58
N SER A 25 -7.01 4.91 -18.64
CA SER A 25 -8.15 5.82 -18.80
C SER A 25 -9.37 4.96 -19.12
N SER A 26 -10.25 4.79 -18.14
CA SER A 26 -11.62 4.40 -18.44
C SER A 26 -12.33 5.63 -18.97
N GLU A 27 -12.28 5.81 -20.30
CA GLU A 27 -13.16 6.75 -20.98
C GLU A 27 -14.60 6.22 -20.82
N ILE A 28 -15.32 6.78 -19.85
CA ILE A 28 -16.78 6.71 -19.83
C ILE A 28 -17.24 7.77 -20.83
N SER A 29 -17.37 7.37 -22.10
CA SER A 29 -18.05 8.17 -23.11
C SER A 29 -19.55 8.16 -22.81
N VAL A 30 -20.05 9.22 -22.18
CA VAL A 30 -21.49 9.49 -22.11
C VAL A 30 -21.85 10.20 -23.41
N ASP A 31 -22.39 9.45 -24.36
CA ASP A 31 -23.01 10.02 -25.56
C ASP A 31 -24.28 10.76 -25.14
N ILE A 32 -24.16 12.07 -24.94
CA ILE A 32 -25.30 12.97 -24.85
C ILE A 32 -25.73 13.23 -26.29
N THR A 33 -26.65 12.37 -26.76
CA THR A 33 -27.36 12.62 -28.00
C THR A 33 -28.30 13.80 -27.78
N ASP A 34 -27.98 14.93 -28.42
CA ASP A 34 -28.88 16.07 -28.59
C ASP A 34 -30.12 15.59 -29.37
N SER A 35 -31.12 15.11 -28.64
CA SER A 35 -32.45 14.84 -29.15
C SER A 35 -33.44 15.66 -28.34
N SER A 36 -33.75 16.83 -28.88
CA SER A 36 -34.80 17.75 -28.48
C SER A 36 -36.19 17.14 -28.71
N SER A 37 -36.48 16.05 -28.01
CA SER A 37 -37.81 15.47 -27.91
C SER A 37 -38.05 15.07 -26.47
N GLY A 38 -39.00 15.78 -25.83
CA GLY A 38 -39.33 15.63 -24.42
C GLY A 38 -39.57 14.16 -24.05
N LEU A 39 -38.69 13.65 -23.17
CA LEU A 39 -38.80 12.34 -22.56
C LEU A 39 -39.43 12.52 -21.18
N SER A 40 -40.73 12.22 -21.06
CA SER A 40 -41.39 12.09 -19.76
C SER A 40 -41.14 10.69 -19.20
N LEU A 41 -40.25 10.59 -18.21
CA LEU A 41 -39.99 9.36 -17.46
C LEU A 41 -40.89 9.34 -16.22
N GLU A 42 -41.95 8.54 -16.23
CA GLU A 42 -42.76 8.29 -15.03
C GLU A 42 -42.08 7.23 -14.16
N THR A 43 -41.44 7.63 -13.08
CA THR A 43 -40.96 6.74 -12.03
C THR A 43 -41.78 6.92 -10.75
N ASN A 44 -42.64 5.95 -10.47
CA ASN A 44 -43.23 5.63 -9.16
C ASN A 44 -43.53 6.80 -8.20
N GLY A 45 -44.39 7.75 -8.62
CA GLY A 45 -45.15 8.59 -7.71
C GLY A 45 -44.41 9.74 -7.02
N GLU A 46 -43.17 10.04 -7.40
CA GLU A 46 -42.45 11.24 -6.95
C GLU A 46 -42.37 12.22 -8.13
N SER A 47 -43.14 13.31 -8.05
CA SER A 47 -43.19 14.35 -9.07
C SER A 47 -41.85 15.10 -9.12
N VAL A 48 -41.00 14.78 -10.09
CA VAL A 48 -39.78 15.55 -10.37
C VAL A 48 -40.18 16.79 -11.17
N GLU A 49 -40.07 17.95 -10.53
CA GLU A 49 -40.31 19.26 -11.14
C GLU A 49 -39.17 19.59 -12.11
N ILE A 50 -39.46 19.71 -13.41
CA ILE A 50 -38.49 20.13 -14.43
C ILE A 50 -38.32 21.65 -14.29
N VAL A 51 -37.26 22.06 -13.60
CA VAL A 51 -36.88 23.48 -13.46
C VAL A 51 -36.36 24.01 -14.80
N PRO A 52 -36.89 25.13 -15.33
CA PRO A 52 -36.51 25.66 -16.63
C PRO A 52 -35.01 26.01 -16.73
N ALA A 53 -34.43 25.71 -17.89
CA ALA A 53 -33.06 26.00 -18.28
C ALA A 53 -32.81 27.52 -18.29
N GLY A 54 -32.35 28.06 -17.17
CA GLY A 54 -32.10 29.49 -17.01
C GLY A 54 -31.53 29.87 -15.64
N ASN A 55 -31.69 29.01 -14.63
CA ASN A 55 -30.97 29.16 -13.38
C ASN A 55 -29.60 28.51 -13.50
N ILE A 56 -28.57 29.34 -13.72
CA ILE A 56 -27.17 28.98 -13.43
C ILE A 56 -27.16 28.56 -11.97
N LEU A 57 -27.11 27.26 -11.72
CA LEU A 57 -27.07 26.69 -10.38
C LEU A 57 -25.77 27.18 -9.76
N HIS A 58 -25.90 28.20 -8.91
CA HIS A 58 -24.79 28.80 -8.19
C HIS A 58 -24.36 27.78 -7.14
N VAL A 59 -23.56 26.79 -7.57
CA VAL A 59 -22.94 25.82 -6.67
C VAL A 59 -22.16 26.66 -5.67
N ASN A 60 -22.59 26.62 -4.41
CA ASN A 60 -21.92 27.36 -3.35
C ASN A 60 -20.46 26.92 -3.31
N GLU A 61 -19.56 27.87 -3.12
CA GLU A 61 -18.12 27.61 -3.06
C GLU A 61 -17.78 26.59 -1.96
N ALA A 62 -18.54 26.61 -0.86
CA ALA A 62 -18.47 25.62 0.21
C ALA A 62 -18.74 24.16 -0.24
N ASP A 63 -19.63 23.96 -1.22
CA ASP A 63 -19.92 22.61 -1.73
C ASP A 63 -18.78 22.08 -2.61
N LYS A 64 -18.05 22.99 -3.29
CA LYS A 64 -16.86 22.63 -4.08
C LYS A 64 -15.71 22.20 -3.19
N ASP A 65 -15.42 22.98 -2.14
CA ASP A 65 -14.36 22.66 -1.18
C ASP A 65 -14.61 21.30 -0.51
N LEU A 66 -15.86 21.04 -0.10
CA LEU A 66 -16.24 19.75 0.48
C LEU A 66 -16.05 18.60 -0.52
N HIS A 67 -16.36 18.81 -1.79
CA HIS A 67 -16.17 17.79 -2.83
C HIS A 67 -14.69 17.48 -3.07
N GLU A 68 -13.83 18.50 -3.08
CA GLU A 68 -12.38 18.33 -3.21
C GLU A 68 -11.79 17.59 -2.01
N GLU A 69 -12.20 17.93 -0.78
CA GLU A 69 -11.76 17.21 0.41
C GLU A 69 -12.14 15.72 0.37
N LEU A 70 -13.41 15.41 0.01
CA LEU A 70 -13.88 14.03 -0.12
C LEU A 70 -13.12 13.28 -1.22
N TYR A 71 -12.80 13.94 -2.33
CA TYR A 71 -11.99 13.39 -3.40
C TYR A 71 -10.58 13.04 -2.91
N VAL A 72 -9.92 13.96 -2.20
CA VAL A 72 -8.59 13.72 -1.61
C VAL A 72 -8.63 12.60 -0.57
N ILE A 73 -9.65 12.55 0.29
CA ILE A 73 -9.83 11.46 1.28
C ILE A 73 -9.91 10.11 0.57
N ARG A 74 -10.69 10.02 -0.52
CA ARG A 74 -10.81 8.79 -1.32
C ARG A 74 -9.46 8.40 -1.94
N LEU A 75 -8.73 9.34 -2.52
CA LEU A 75 -7.39 9.09 -3.06
C LEU A 75 -6.41 8.58 -1.98
N LEU A 76 -6.37 9.25 -0.83
CA LEU A 76 -5.52 8.87 0.30
C LEU A 76 -5.87 7.48 0.83
N SER A 77 -7.15 7.13 0.91
CA SER A 77 -7.62 5.81 1.35
C SER A 77 -7.13 4.67 0.44
N ARG A 78 -7.01 4.95 -0.87
CA ARG A 78 -6.52 4.01 -1.90
C ARG A 78 -5.00 4.01 -2.05
N LYS A 79 -4.27 4.71 -1.17
CA LYS A 79 -2.81 4.89 -1.28
C LYS A 79 -2.37 5.53 -2.61
N ALA A 80 -3.19 6.42 -3.18
CA ALA A 80 -2.83 7.10 -4.42
C ALA A 80 -1.54 7.90 -4.27
N MET A 81 -0.69 7.87 -5.30
CA MET A 81 0.61 8.53 -5.32
C MET A 81 0.52 9.98 -5.77
N HIS A 82 -0.48 10.31 -6.60
CA HIS A 82 -0.65 11.62 -7.20
C HIS A 82 -1.84 12.34 -6.55
N LEU A 83 -1.59 13.56 -6.09
CA LEU A 83 -2.64 14.50 -5.68
C LEU A 83 -2.74 15.62 -6.72
N PRO A 84 -3.95 16.17 -6.96
CA PRO A 84 -4.13 17.23 -7.95
C PRO A 84 -3.22 18.43 -7.63
N ASN A 85 -2.65 19.02 -8.68
CA ASN A 85 -1.71 20.17 -8.61
C ASN A 85 -0.33 19.87 -7.98
N GLY A 86 0.04 18.60 -7.80
CA GLY A 86 1.35 18.18 -7.31
C GLY A 86 2.43 18.05 -8.40
N ASN A 87 3.69 18.31 -8.04
CA ASN A 87 4.84 17.91 -8.86
C ASN A 87 5.36 16.53 -8.44
N TRP A 88 6.26 15.95 -9.25
CA TRP A 88 6.87 14.62 -9.01
C TRP A 88 7.43 14.46 -7.58
N TRP A 89 8.05 15.51 -7.04
CA TRP A 89 8.67 15.44 -5.72
C TRP A 89 7.60 15.40 -4.61
N SER A 90 6.55 16.19 -4.75
CA SER A 90 5.38 16.15 -3.86
C SER A 90 4.75 14.75 -3.86
N ASP A 91 4.60 14.15 -5.04
CA ASP A 91 4.06 12.79 -5.18
C ASP A 91 4.95 11.75 -4.51
N TRP A 92 6.27 11.84 -4.68
CA TRP A 92 7.20 10.94 -4.01
C TRP A 92 7.13 11.08 -2.48
N VAL A 93 7.11 12.32 -1.97
CA VAL A 93 6.97 12.58 -0.53
C VAL A 93 5.62 12.05 -0.01
N ASN A 94 4.53 12.25 -0.76
CA ASN A 94 3.21 11.74 -0.41
C ASN A 94 3.18 10.21 -0.43
N PHE A 95 3.83 9.58 -1.40
CA PHE A 95 3.98 8.13 -1.48
C PHE A 95 4.68 7.59 -0.24
N ILE A 96 5.83 8.17 0.14
CA ILE A 96 6.59 7.77 1.33
C ILE A 96 5.75 7.98 2.59
N LYS A 97 5.10 9.14 2.76
CA LYS A 97 4.24 9.42 3.92
C LYS A 97 3.05 8.46 4.00
N ASN A 98 2.48 8.05 2.88
CA ASN A 98 1.27 7.22 2.90
C ASN A 98 1.58 5.73 3.03
N ASN A 99 2.72 5.27 2.48
CA ASN A 99 3.08 3.84 2.45
C ASN A 99 4.04 3.42 3.55
N HIS A 100 4.93 4.30 4.00
CA HIS A 100 5.89 3.94 5.03
C HIS A 100 5.22 3.94 6.41
N PRO A 101 5.26 2.84 7.19
CA PRO A 101 4.56 2.76 8.48
C PRO A 101 5.01 3.84 9.48
N LEU A 102 6.33 4.04 9.63
CA LEU A 102 6.87 5.05 10.55
C LEU A 102 6.60 6.48 10.09
N PHE A 103 6.97 6.85 8.85
CA PHE A 103 6.73 8.22 8.36
C PHE A 103 5.23 8.55 8.27
N GLY A 104 4.38 7.57 7.99
CA GLY A 104 2.94 7.75 8.00
C GLY A 104 2.33 7.98 9.37
N MET A 105 3.02 7.66 10.48
CA MET A 105 2.58 8.08 11.81
C MET A 105 2.99 9.53 12.08
N CYS A 106 4.25 9.89 11.79
CA CYS A 106 4.80 11.21 12.12
C CYS A 106 4.29 12.34 11.21
N PHE A 107 4.04 12.05 9.93
CA PHE A 107 3.80 13.07 8.90
C PHE A 107 2.50 12.83 8.12
N HIS A 108 1.46 12.27 8.76
CA HIS A 108 0.19 12.04 8.10
C HIS A 108 -0.48 13.34 7.65
N HIS A 109 -1.17 13.28 6.52
CA HIS A 109 -2.02 14.37 6.06
C HIS A 109 -3.22 14.54 7.01
N LYS A 110 -3.64 15.78 7.29
CA LYS A 110 -4.76 16.07 8.20
C LYS A 110 -6.09 15.44 7.73
N LEU A 111 -6.30 15.37 6.42
CA LEU A 111 -7.47 14.73 5.80
C LEU A 111 -7.38 13.19 5.75
N HIS A 112 -6.33 12.57 6.29
CA HIS A 112 -6.21 11.12 6.21
C HIS A 112 -7.29 10.42 7.05
N PRO A 113 -8.00 9.41 6.51
CA PRO A 113 -9.13 8.77 7.22
C PRO A 113 -8.69 8.02 8.48
N LEU A 114 -7.44 7.55 8.54
CA LEU A 114 -6.85 6.90 9.71
C LEU A 114 -6.09 7.89 10.59
N LYS A 115 -6.50 7.98 11.86
CA LYS A 115 -5.79 8.67 12.94
C LYS A 115 -4.48 7.96 13.29
N VAL A 116 -3.56 8.68 13.93
CA VAL A 116 -2.26 8.16 14.40
C VAL A 116 -2.41 6.91 15.26
N GLN A 117 -3.38 6.89 16.19
CA GLN A 117 -3.63 5.73 17.04
C GLN A 117 -3.93 4.46 16.23
N HIS A 118 -4.79 4.55 15.21
CA HIS A 118 -5.08 3.41 14.33
C HIS A 118 -3.83 2.96 13.57
N ARG A 119 -3.01 3.89 13.08
CA ARG A 119 -1.74 3.56 12.41
C ARG A 119 -0.75 2.86 13.34
N LEU A 120 -0.69 3.25 14.60
CA LEU A 120 0.11 2.57 15.62
C LEU A 120 -0.39 1.13 15.85
N TYR A 121 -1.70 0.93 15.96
CA TYR A 121 -2.28 -0.41 16.07
C TYR A 121 -1.95 -1.28 14.86
N LEU A 122 -2.05 -0.73 13.63
CA LEU A 122 -1.66 -1.43 12.41
C LEU A 122 -0.19 -1.83 12.41
N LEU A 123 0.70 -0.95 12.86
CA LEU A 123 2.13 -1.25 12.98
C LEU A 123 2.38 -2.38 13.98
N LEU A 124 1.78 -2.31 15.17
CA LEU A 124 1.92 -3.35 16.19
C LEU A 124 1.39 -4.70 15.70
N ALA A 125 0.25 -4.70 14.99
CA ALA A 125 -0.31 -5.89 14.38
C ALA A 125 0.63 -6.49 13.32
N SER A 126 1.17 -5.65 12.43
CA SER A 126 2.13 -6.03 11.39
C SER A 126 3.41 -6.63 11.98
N VAL A 127 4.02 -5.98 12.97
CA VAL A 127 5.22 -6.47 13.65
C VAL A 127 4.94 -7.80 14.38
N SER A 128 3.82 -7.90 15.08
CA SER A 128 3.43 -9.13 15.78
C SER A 128 3.21 -10.29 14.81
N PHE A 129 2.58 -10.01 13.66
CA PHE A 129 2.40 -11.00 12.60
C PHE A 129 3.75 -11.45 12.02
N GLY A 130 4.64 -10.52 11.69
CA GLY A 130 5.99 -10.82 11.19
C GLY A 130 6.80 -11.66 12.17
N LEU A 131 6.81 -11.30 13.46
CA LEU A 131 7.45 -12.10 14.51
C LEU A 131 6.85 -13.51 14.62
N THR A 132 5.52 -13.62 14.53
CA THR A 132 4.83 -14.92 14.56
C THR A 132 5.22 -15.78 13.35
N ALA A 133 5.27 -15.20 12.15
CA ALA A 133 5.67 -15.89 10.94
C ALA A 133 7.12 -16.37 11.02
N THR A 134 8.06 -15.51 11.44
CA THR A 134 9.47 -15.88 11.63
C THR A 134 9.62 -16.98 12.67
N ASN A 135 8.89 -16.92 13.80
CA ASN A 135 8.91 -17.98 14.80
C ASN A 135 8.36 -19.31 14.25
N CYS A 136 7.32 -19.28 13.41
CA CYS A 136 6.82 -20.49 12.75
C CYS A 136 7.87 -21.10 11.82
N VAL A 137 8.57 -20.28 11.03
CA VAL A 137 9.66 -20.74 10.16
C VAL A 137 10.83 -21.28 10.99
N TYR A 138 11.17 -20.62 12.10
CA TYR A 138 12.21 -21.09 13.02
C TYR A 138 11.86 -22.45 13.63
N LEU A 139 10.61 -22.64 14.08
CA LEU A 139 10.15 -23.93 14.58
C LEU A 139 10.15 -25.01 13.50
N TYR A 140 9.75 -24.65 12.28
CA TYR A 140 9.82 -25.56 11.14
C TYR A 140 11.27 -25.95 10.81
N ASN A 141 12.21 -25.01 10.91
CA ASN A 141 13.65 -25.25 10.79
C ASN A 141 14.18 -26.16 11.89
N ALA A 142 13.78 -25.93 13.15
CA ALA A 142 14.19 -26.78 14.27
C ALA A 142 13.71 -28.24 14.10
N TYR A 143 12.58 -28.46 13.44
CA TYR A 143 12.04 -29.79 13.16
C TYR A 143 12.64 -30.44 11.89
N ASN A 144 12.97 -29.65 10.86
CA ASN A 144 13.44 -30.13 9.55
C ASN A 144 14.83 -29.58 9.20
N ASN A 145 15.76 -29.60 10.15
CA ASN A 145 17.04 -28.87 10.06
C ASN A 145 17.82 -29.21 8.78
N GLU A 146 17.88 -30.49 8.39
CA GLU A 146 18.63 -30.95 7.21
C GLU A 146 18.15 -30.33 5.89
N GLU A 147 16.83 -30.18 5.71
CA GLU A 147 16.26 -29.62 4.49
C GLU A 147 16.36 -28.09 4.46
N MET A 148 16.19 -27.45 5.61
CA MET A 148 16.16 -25.99 5.70
C MET A 148 17.55 -25.34 5.65
N SER A 149 18.59 -26.06 6.07
CA SER A 149 19.99 -25.62 5.95
C SER A 149 20.59 -25.81 4.56
N LYS A 150 19.86 -26.43 3.62
CA LYS A 150 20.36 -26.68 2.26
C LYS A 150 20.62 -25.36 1.54
N VAL A 151 21.87 -25.16 1.12
CA VAL A 151 22.29 -23.99 0.34
C VAL A 151 21.65 -24.08 -1.06
N LEU A 152 20.93 -23.04 -1.45
CA LEU A 152 20.34 -22.92 -2.79
C LEU A 152 21.22 -22.11 -3.72
N ILE A 153 21.76 -21.00 -3.21
CA ILE A 153 22.60 -20.08 -3.96
C ILE A 153 23.76 -19.68 -3.04
N GLU A 154 24.98 -19.81 -3.54
CA GLU A 154 26.19 -19.38 -2.86
C GLU A 154 26.84 -18.28 -3.71
N PHE A 155 27.03 -17.10 -3.12
CA PHE A 155 27.81 -16.04 -3.73
C PHE A 155 29.20 -16.04 -3.11
N ALA A 156 30.18 -16.60 -3.82
CA ALA A 156 31.58 -16.51 -3.43
C ALA A 156 32.08 -15.08 -3.67
N LEU A 157 32.55 -14.40 -2.62
CA LEU A 157 33.20 -13.11 -2.75
C LEU A 157 34.69 -13.34 -3.02
N LYS A 158 35.23 -12.66 -4.03
CA LYS A 158 36.67 -12.71 -4.32
C LYS A 158 37.43 -12.00 -3.19
N GLU A 159 38.54 -12.58 -2.74
CA GLU A 159 39.35 -12.05 -1.62
C GLU A 159 39.72 -10.57 -1.78
N ASP A 160 39.99 -10.11 -3.01
CA ASP A 160 40.37 -8.73 -3.32
C ASP A 160 39.19 -7.74 -3.44
N SER A 161 37.95 -8.17 -3.19
CA SER A 161 36.79 -7.28 -3.35
C SER A 161 36.73 -6.26 -2.21
N PRO A 162 36.50 -4.95 -2.49
CA PRO A 162 36.38 -3.92 -1.46
C PRO A 162 35.17 -4.11 -0.52
N LEU A 163 34.30 -5.07 -0.84
CA LEU A 163 33.15 -5.48 -0.03
C LEU A 163 33.48 -6.57 1.00
N ASN A 164 34.69 -7.13 0.99
CA ASN A 164 35.12 -8.13 1.95
C ASN A 164 35.57 -7.46 3.26
N VAL A 165 34.61 -6.89 3.99
CA VAL A 165 34.88 -6.09 5.20
C VAL A 165 35.13 -6.99 6.42
N GLU A 166 34.73 -8.27 6.40
CA GLU A 166 34.74 -9.14 7.59
C GLU A 166 35.21 -10.60 7.36
N ASN A 167 35.94 -10.92 6.29
CA ASN A 167 36.29 -12.31 5.90
C ASN A 167 35.04 -13.20 5.69
N ILE A 168 33.97 -12.63 5.14
CA ILE A 168 32.80 -13.41 4.72
C ILE A 168 33.16 -14.04 3.38
N GLU A 169 33.62 -15.29 3.41
CA GLU A 169 34.08 -16.03 2.22
C GLU A 169 32.94 -16.26 1.20
N ALA A 170 31.72 -16.50 1.70
CA ALA A 170 30.54 -16.67 0.87
C ALA A 170 29.26 -16.17 1.55
N LEU A 171 28.36 -15.58 0.76
CA LEU A 171 26.98 -15.34 1.16
C LEU A 171 26.13 -16.54 0.72
N GLU A 172 25.72 -17.36 1.68
CA GLU A 172 24.87 -18.52 1.44
C GLU A 172 23.38 -18.17 1.63
N ILE A 173 22.59 -18.34 0.57
CA ILE A 173 21.13 -18.31 0.65
C ILE A 173 20.64 -19.75 0.81
N THR A 174 20.24 -20.09 2.02
CA THR A 174 19.64 -21.40 2.34
C THR A 174 18.18 -21.46 1.93
N TYR A 175 17.63 -22.68 1.85
CA TYR A 175 16.21 -22.91 1.61
C TYR A 175 15.34 -22.20 2.66
N GLY A 176 15.75 -22.21 3.94
CA GLY A 176 15.05 -21.51 5.01
C GLY A 176 14.97 -19.99 4.81
N THR A 177 16.08 -19.37 4.39
CA THR A 177 16.11 -17.93 4.06
C THR A 177 15.18 -17.62 2.90
N PHE A 178 15.24 -18.41 1.83
CA PHE A 178 14.37 -18.24 0.67
C PHE A 178 12.88 -18.40 1.03
N ALA A 179 12.54 -19.41 1.82
CA ALA A 179 11.18 -19.66 2.27
C ALA A 179 10.66 -18.51 3.16
N LEU A 180 11.50 -17.99 4.06
CA LEU A 180 11.15 -16.85 4.91
C LEU A 180 10.88 -15.59 4.09
N TRP A 181 11.76 -15.27 3.13
CA TRP A 181 11.62 -14.08 2.29
C TRP A 181 10.40 -14.15 1.38
N THR A 182 10.17 -15.30 0.76
CA THR A 182 9.06 -15.48 -0.19
C THR A 182 7.73 -15.67 0.54
N PHE A 183 7.56 -16.76 1.29
CA PHE A 183 6.29 -17.06 1.94
C PHE A 183 6.02 -16.15 3.13
N GLY A 184 7.03 -15.92 3.98
CA GLY A 184 6.90 -15.01 5.11
C GLY A 184 6.63 -13.58 4.63
N GLY A 185 7.42 -13.09 3.68
CA GLY A 185 7.23 -11.76 3.08
C GLY A 185 5.89 -11.59 2.36
N LEU A 186 5.47 -12.58 1.56
CA LEU A 186 4.19 -12.53 0.85
C LEU A 186 3.00 -12.52 1.81
N LEU A 187 3.00 -13.40 2.82
CA LEU A 187 1.92 -13.46 3.81
C LEU A 187 1.88 -12.18 4.64
N HIS A 188 3.04 -11.64 5.01
CA HIS A 188 3.14 -10.37 5.76
C HIS A 188 2.62 -9.20 4.93
N GLY A 189 3.03 -9.11 3.66
CA GLY A 189 2.52 -8.10 2.73
C GLY A 189 1.00 -8.21 2.50
N ALA A 190 0.49 -9.43 2.31
CA ALA A 190 -0.94 -9.68 2.16
C ALA A 190 -1.73 -9.28 3.42
N PHE A 191 -1.19 -9.58 4.60
CA PHE A 191 -1.76 -9.16 5.88
C PHE A 191 -1.83 -7.64 6.00
N ASP A 192 -0.72 -6.93 5.74
CA ASP A 192 -0.63 -5.47 5.83
C ASP A 192 -1.56 -4.75 4.84
N ILE A 193 -1.69 -5.28 3.63
CA ILE A 193 -2.62 -4.76 2.62
C ILE A 193 -4.07 -5.00 3.07
N SER A 194 -4.39 -6.21 3.55
CA SER A 194 -5.74 -6.57 3.98
C SER A 194 -6.21 -5.69 5.14
N ILE A 195 -5.40 -5.58 6.18
CA ILE A 195 -5.73 -4.78 7.37
C ILE A 195 -5.87 -3.29 7.03
N TRP A 196 -5.06 -2.79 6.09
CA TRP A 196 -5.19 -1.44 5.58
C TRP A 196 -6.55 -1.23 4.90
N TYR A 197 -6.93 -2.11 3.96
CA TYR A 197 -8.21 -2.00 3.27
C TYR A 197 -9.40 -2.09 4.22
N PHE A 198 -9.36 -2.97 5.23
CA PHE A 198 -10.41 -3.03 6.25
C PHE A 198 -10.47 -1.76 7.10
N SER A 199 -9.33 -1.14 7.40
CA SER A 199 -9.27 0.03 8.27
C SER A 199 -9.62 1.33 7.55
N ALA A 200 -9.19 1.46 6.30
CA ALA A 200 -9.31 2.67 5.47
C ALA A 200 -10.39 2.56 4.38
N CYS A 201 -11.27 1.56 4.42
CA CYS A 201 -12.28 1.35 3.37
C CYS A 201 -13.07 2.62 3.07
N ALA A 202 -13.05 3.04 1.79
CA ALA A 202 -13.74 4.23 1.31
C ALA A 202 -15.27 4.17 1.50
N CYS A 203 -15.83 2.96 1.64
CA CYS A 203 -17.27 2.76 1.89
C CYS A 203 -17.73 3.38 3.22
N PHE A 204 -16.81 3.64 4.14
CA PHE A 204 -17.09 4.15 5.48
C PHE A 204 -16.75 5.64 5.68
N VAL A 205 -16.44 6.36 4.60
CA VAL A 205 -16.23 7.81 4.63
C VAL A 205 -17.60 8.50 4.75
N SER A 206 -17.69 9.59 5.52
CA SER A 206 -18.92 10.38 5.64
C SER A 206 -19.48 10.74 4.27
N GLY A 207 -20.74 10.38 4.00
CA GLY A 207 -21.39 10.56 2.69
C GLY A 207 -21.30 9.35 1.76
N ALA A 208 -20.60 8.28 2.14
CA ALA A 208 -20.68 6.99 1.45
C ALA A 208 -21.94 6.21 1.89
N SER A 209 -22.30 5.20 1.10
CA SER A 209 -23.52 4.39 1.31
C SER A 209 -23.54 3.65 2.67
N CYS A 210 -22.38 3.34 3.25
CA CYS A 210 -22.31 2.73 4.58
C CYS A 210 -22.13 3.82 5.65
N GLY A 211 -23.19 4.11 6.41
CA GLY A 211 -23.16 5.13 7.45
C GLY A 211 -22.08 4.90 8.53
N ASN A 212 -21.79 5.95 9.31
CA ASN A 212 -20.70 5.99 10.31
C ASN A 212 -20.71 4.82 11.32
N ASN A 213 -21.88 4.25 11.64
CA ASN A 213 -22.00 3.10 12.55
C ASN A 213 -21.38 1.82 11.99
N ALA A 214 -21.40 1.63 10.66
CA ALA A 214 -20.81 0.46 10.02
C ALA A 214 -19.27 0.47 10.11
N ARG A 215 -18.67 1.67 10.04
CA ARG A 215 -17.22 1.87 10.20
C ARG A 215 -16.71 1.33 11.52
N ASN A 216 -17.32 1.79 12.63
CA ASN A 216 -16.88 1.42 13.97
C ASN A 216 -17.00 -0.10 14.16
N ARG A 217 -18.09 -0.72 13.70
CA ARG A 217 -18.27 -2.17 13.75
C ARG A 217 -17.20 -2.91 12.94
N CYS A 218 -16.93 -2.48 11.71
CA CYS A 218 -15.93 -3.13 10.87
C CYS A 218 -14.52 -3.02 11.46
N GLN A 219 -14.15 -1.85 12.00
CA GLN A 219 -12.86 -1.64 12.66
C GLN A 219 -12.74 -2.50 13.93
N THR A 220 -13.80 -2.58 14.74
CA THR A 220 -13.84 -3.44 15.93
C THR A 220 -13.71 -4.91 15.55
N VAL A 221 -14.46 -5.40 14.56
CA VAL A 221 -14.35 -6.79 14.09
C VAL A 221 -12.95 -7.08 13.55
N ALA A 222 -12.39 -6.20 12.72
CA ALA A 222 -11.03 -6.34 12.22
C ALA A 222 -10.01 -6.43 13.35
N SER A 223 -10.13 -5.59 14.40
CA SER A 223 -9.26 -5.67 15.57
C SER A 223 -9.38 -7.00 16.32
N TYR A 224 -10.60 -7.55 16.48
CA TYR A 224 -10.79 -8.84 17.12
C TYR A 224 -10.23 -9.99 16.30
N VAL A 225 -10.38 -9.98 14.98
CA VAL A 225 -9.81 -11.00 14.09
C VAL A 225 -8.28 -10.98 14.18
N VAL A 226 -7.67 -9.80 14.18
CA VAL A 226 -6.21 -9.65 14.32
C VAL A 226 -5.74 -10.18 15.68
N LEU A 227 -6.42 -9.83 16.77
CA LEU A 227 -6.10 -10.32 18.11
C LEU A 227 -6.29 -11.83 18.24
N ALA A 228 -7.33 -12.39 17.63
CA ALA A 228 -7.58 -13.84 17.64
C ALA A 228 -6.51 -14.61 16.86
N ILE A 229 -6.11 -14.11 15.69
CA ILE A 229 -5.07 -14.74 14.87
C ILE A 229 -3.71 -14.66 15.57
N THR A 230 -3.32 -13.49 16.05
CA THR A 230 -2.03 -13.30 16.72
C THR A 230 -1.99 -14.02 18.06
N GLY A 231 -2.99 -13.83 18.92
CA GLY A 231 -3.08 -14.47 20.22
C GLY A 231 -3.20 -15.99 20.15
N GLY A 232 -4.04 -16.51 19.26
CA GLY A 232 -4.25 -17.96 19.10
C GLY A 232 -3.00 -18.68 18.59
N LYS A 233 -2.26 -18.07 17.65
CA LYS A 233 -1.02 -18.66 17.13
C LYS A 233 0.13 -18.57 18.12
N ILE A 234 0.29 -17.46 18.82
CA ILE A 234 1.27 -17.32 19.90
C ILE A 234 1.00 -18.37 20.98
N PHE A 235 -0.26 -18.49 21.43
CA PHE A 235 -0.66 -19.48 22.42
C PHE A 235 -0.39 -20.91 21.95
N TYR A 236 -0.78 -21.26 20.72
CA TYR A 236 -0.53 -22.58 20.16
C TYR A 236 0.97 -22.91 20.07
N CYS A 237 1.79 -21.97 19.59
CA CYS A 237 3.24 -22.14 19.54
C CYS A 237 3.81 -22.34 20.94
N TYR A 238 3.36 -21.55 21.92
CA TYR A 238 3.83 -21.63 23.30
C TYR A 238 3.47 -22.97 23.94
N VAL A 239 2.22 -23.43 23.80
CA VAL A 239 1.75 -24.72 24.36
C VAL A 239 2.45 -25.92 23.72
N ARG A 240 2.92 -25.81 22.48
CA ARG A 240 3.62 -26.92 21.81
C ARG A 240 5.13 -26.95 22.07
N LEU A 241 5.68 -25.85 22.58
CA LEU A 241 7.09 -25.71 22.93
C LEU A 241 7.42 -26.18 24.36
N PHE A 242 6.41 -26.28 25.25
CA PHE A 242 6.52 -26.68 26.65
C PHE A 242 5.64 -27.89 26.94
#